data_AF-A0A0B1SDK9-F1
#
_entry.id   AF-A0A0B1SDK9-F1
#
_cell.length_a   1.000
_cell.length_b   1.000
_cell.length_c   1.000
_cell.angle_alpha   90.00
_cell.angle_beta   90.00
_cell.angle_gamma   90.00
#
_symmetry.space_group_name_H-M   'P 1'
#
loop_
_entity.id
_entity.type
_entity.pdbx_description
1 polymer ?
#
loop_
_entity_poly.entity_id
_entity_poly.type
_entity_poly.pdbx_seq_one_letter_code
_entity_poly.pdbx_strand_id
1 'polypeptide(L)'
;MDEQHSGFLDEVKELLERRREISRDLLGIESRMAKLEQNDLTKHMETGNAVLGFSRYRKARLAGGKLSPRFMVFSNSSTTTKPACMLSERAEKVRMAREQ
;
A
#
# COMPACT_ATOMS: atom_id res chain seq x y z
N MET A 1 -18.82 -33.40 -28.03
CA MET A 1 -17.46 -32.93 -27.71
C MET A 1 -17.46 -31.48 -27.23
N ASP A 2 -18.57 -30.74 -27.35
CA ASP A 2 -18.61 -29.28 -27.11
C ASP A 2 -18.94 -28.86 -25.67
N GLU A 3 -19.59 -29.70 -24.87
CA GLU A 3 -19.97 -29.35 -23.48
C GLU A 3 -18.76 -29.20 -22.53
N GLN A 4 -17.70 -30.01 -22.72
CA GLN A 4 -16.49 -29.91 -21.91
C GLN A 4 -15.66 -28.64 -22.21
N HIS A 5 -15.73 -28.12 -23.44
CA HIS A 5 -14.99 -26.91 -23.83
C HIS A 5 -15.69 -25.63 -23.34
N SER A 6 -17.02 -25.65 -23.26
CA SER A 6 -17.82 -24.55 -22.68
C SER A 6 -17.51 -24.34 -21.19
N GLY A 7 -17.47 -25.42 -20.40
CA GLY A 7 -17.15 -25.34 -18.97
C GLY A 7 -15.74 -24.82 -18.67
N PHE A 8 -14.74 -25.22 -19.47
CA PHE A 8 -13.37 -24.74 -19.32
C PHE A 8 -13.24 -23.23 -19.60
N LEU A 9 -13.89 -22.72 -20.65
CA LEU A 9 -13.83 -21.30 -20.99
C LEU A 9 -14.48 -20.42 -19.92
N ASP A 10 -15.56 -20.90 -19.30
CA ASP A 10 -16.23 -20.17 -18.22
C ASP A 10 -15.42 -20.18 -16.93
N GLU A 11 -14.76 -21.29 -16.60
CA GLU A 11 -13.80 -21.36 -15.48
C GLU A 11 -12.62 -20.41 -15.69
N VAL A 12 -12.05 -20.34 -16.90
CA VAL A 12 -10.97 -19.40 -17.23
C VAL A 12 -11.42 -17.95 -17.08
N LYS A 13 -12.64 -17.60 -17.50
CA LYS A 13 -13.20 -16.26 -17.30
C LYS A 13 -13.34 -15.93 -15.81
N GLU A 14 -13.84 -16.86 -15.00
CA GLU A 14 -13.98 -16.65 -13.56
C GLU A 14 -12.61 -16.42 -12.90
N LEU A 15 -11.61 -17.21 -13.26
CA LEU A 15 -10.24 -17.05 -12.76
C LEU A 15 -9.63 -15.70 -13.17
N LEU A 16 -9.90 -15.23 -14.39
CA LEU A 16 -9.45 -13.92 -14.85
C LEU A 16 -10.11 -12.78 -14.08
N GLU A 17 -11.41 -12.87 -13.78
CA GLU A 17 -12.09 -11.87 -12.96
C GLU A 17 -11.59 -11.88 -11.52
N ARG A 18 -11.47 -13.06 -10.88
CA ARG A 18 -10.88 -13.17 -9.54
C ARG A 18 -9.47 -12.60 -9.48
N ARG A 19 -8.64 -12.86 -10.51
CA ARG A 19 -7.29 -12.29 -10.60
C ARG A 19 -7.34 -10.76 -10.66
N ARG A 20 -8.28 -10.18 -11.41
CA ARG A 20 -8.46 -8.72 -11.50
C ARG A 20 -8.88 -8.12 -10.17
N GLU A 21 -9.79 -8.77 -9.45
CA GLU A 21 -10.23 -8.38 -8.11
C GLU A 21 -9.06 -8.39 -7.12
N ILE A 22 -8.35 -9.52 -7.02
CA ILE A 22 -7.17 -9.65 -6.14
C ILE A 22 -6.13 -8.59 -6.47
N SER A 23 -5.86 -8.33 -7.76
CA SER A 23 -4.88 -7.32 -8.16
C SER A 23 -5.29 -5.91 -7.74
N ARG A 24 -6.59 -5.58 -7.82
CA ARG A 24 -7.12 -4.30 -7.35
C ARG A 24 -7.02 -4.15 -5.84
N ASP A 25 -7.37 -5.20 -5.12
CA ASP A 25 -7.32 -5.23 -3.66
C ASP A 25 -5.89 -5.09 -3.14
N LEU A 26 -4.93 -5.79 -3.76
CA LEU A 26 -3.51 -5.67 -3.42
C LEU A 26 -3.01 -4.23 -3.55
N LEU A 27 -3.32 -3.56 -4.67
CA LEU A 27 -2.95 -2.15 -4.86
C LEU A 27 -3.59 -1.24 -3.78
N GLY A 28 -4.85 -1.51 -3.43
CA GLY A 28 -5.54 -0.79 -2.36
C GLY A 28 -4.90 -1.00 -0.99
N ILE A 29 -4.52 -2.23 -0.67
CA ILE A 29 -3.85 -2.60 0.58
C ILE A 29 -2.48 -1.93 0.66
N GLU A 30 -1.66 -2.01 -0.38
CA GLU A 30 -0.32 -1.42 -0.39
C GLU A 30 -0.36 0.10 -0.21
N SER A 31 -1.26 0.79 -0.92
CA SER A 31 -1.42 2.24 -0.76
C SER A 31 -1.87 2.62 0.66
N ARG A 32 -2.81 1.85 1.24
CA ARG A 32 -3.28 2.07 2.62
C ARG A 32 -2.18 1.80 3.64
N MET A 33 -1.41 0.74 3.46
CA MET A 33 -0.29 0.38 4.32
C MET A 33 0.75 1.50 4.33
N ALA A 34 1.11 2.03 3.16
CA ALA A 34 2.04 3.15 3.07
C ALA A 34 1.55 4.40 3.81
N LYS A 35 0.26 4.74 3.69
CA LYS A 35 -0.32 5.88 4.42
C LYS A 35 -0.31 5.66 5.93
N LEU A 36 -0.69 4.47 6.39
CA LEU A 36 -0.69 4.13 7.82
C LEU A 36 0.71 4.17 8.42
N GLU A 37 1.68 3.58 7.72
CA GLU A 37 3.07 3.57 8.16
C GLU A 37 3.64 4.99 8.24
N GLN A 38 3.39 5.83 7.24
CA GLN A 38 3.86 7.22 7.26
C GLN A 38 3.23 8.00 8.42
N ASN A 39 1.94 7.80 8.66
CA ASN A 39 1.22 8.45 9.76
C ASN A 39 1.75 8.00 11.12
N ASP A 40 1.97 6.69 11.32
CA ASP A 40 2.50 6.14 12.56
C ASP A 40 3.92 6.65 12.84
N LEU A 41 4.79 6.59 11.83
CA LEU A 41 6.17 7.07 11.94
C LEU A 41 6.23 8.57 12.26
N THR A 42 5.37 9.37 11.65
CA THR A 42 5.31 10.83 11.89
C THR A 42 4.77 11.13 13.28
N LYS A 43 3.64 10.52 13.65
CA LYS A 43 2.97 10.74 14.94
C LYS A 43 3.80 10.30 16.13
N HIS A 44 4.53 9.19 15.98
CA HIS A 44 5.27 8.55 17.04
C HIS A 44 6.79 8.72 16.91
N MET A 45 7.24 9.69 16.11
CA MET A 45 8.66 9.99 15.93
C MET A 45 9.33 10.34 17.27
N GLU A 46 8.66 11.14 18.09
CA GLU A 46 9.16 11.60 19.39
C GLU A 46 8.87 10.61 20.52
N THR A 47 7.79 9.84 20.42
CA THR A 47 7.40 8.87 21.44
C THR A 47 8.02 7.49 21.24
N GLY A 48 8.59 7.21 20.06
CA GLY A 48 9.09 5.90 19.65
C GLY A 48 8.02 5.05 18.98
N ASN A 49 8.43 4.19 18.05
CA ASN A 49 7.58 3.31 17.26
C ASN A 49 8.31 1.99 16.93
N ALA A 50 7.65 1.08 16.20
CA ALA A 50 8.20 -0.24 15.87
C ALA A 50 9.52 -0.19 15.07
N VAL A 51 9.75 0.88 14.30
CA VAL A 51 10.94 1.04 13.45
C VAL A 51 12.07 1.73 14.21
N LEU A 52 11.78 2.77 14.98
CA LEU A 52 12.77 3.57 15.72
C LEU A 52 13.07 3.03 17.13
N GLY A 53 12.24 2.10 17.60
CA GLY A 53 12.26 1.57 18.95
C GLY A 53 11.58 2.47 19.98
N PHE A 54 11.13 1.86 21.09
CA PHE A 54 10.37 2.56 22.14
C PHE A 54 11.26 3.19 23.23
N SER A 55 12.56 2.86 23.27
CA SER A 55 13.49 3.30 24.32
C SER A 55 13.87 4.78 24.20
N ARG A 56 13.77 5.52 25.31
CA ARG A 56 14.00 6.99 25.37
C ARG A 56 15.44 7.42 25.05
N TYR A 57 16.44 6.61 25.39
CA TYR A 57 17.86 6.97 25.21
C TYR A 57 18.31 7.08 23.74
N ARG A 58 17.63 6.41 22.80
CA ARG A 58 17.95 6.51 21.36
C ARG A 58 17.30 7.71 20.67
N LYS A 59 16.36 8.40 21.33
CA LYS A 59 15.49 9.43 20.73
C LYS A 59 16.21 10.76 20.49
N ALA A 60 17.21 11.08 21.32
CA ALA A 60 17.94 12.34 21.23
C ALA A 60 18.76 12.53 19.93
N ARG A 61 19.08 11.45 19.19
CA ARG A 61 19.83 11.54 17.92
C ARG A 61 18.95 11.80 16.68
N LEU A 62 17.63 11.64 16.79
CA LEU A 62 16.70 11.76 15.66
C LEU A 62 15.78 12.98 15.73
N ALA A 63 15.73 13.67 16.87
CA ALA A 63 14.82 14.80 17.14
C ALA A 63 15.01 16.05 16.24
N GLY A 64 15.96 16.04 15.30
CA GLY A 64 16.13 17.08 14.27
C GLY A 64 15.94 16.60 12.83
N GLY A 65 15.65 15.32 12.60
CA GLY A 65 15.64 14.71 11.27
C GLY A 65 14.25 14.57 10.67
N LYS A 66 14.05 15.09 9.46
CA LYS A 66 12.87 14.75 8.63
C LYS A 66 12.73 13.22 8.52
N LEU A 67 11.49 12.73 8.49
CA LEU A 67 11.20 11.32 8.25
C LEU A 67 11.81 10.89 6.91
N SER A 68 12.83 10.04 6.96
CA SER A 68 13.47 9.50 5.76
C SER A 68 12.63 8.36 5.19
N PRO A 69 12.43 8.27 3.86
CA PRO A 69 11.73 7.16 3.22
C PRO A 69 12.28 5.77 3.56
N ARG A 70 13.55 5.67 3.98
CA ARG A 70 14.16 4.40 4.42
C ARG A 70 13.48 3.77 5.64
N PHE A 71 12.77 4.57 6.45
CA PHE A 71 12.08 4.10 7.64
C PHE A 71 10.71 3.47 7.33
N MET A 72 10.23 3.58 6.08
CA MET A 72 9.00 2.95 5.60
C MET A 72 9.22 1.45 5.32
N VAL A 73 9.70 0.70 6.31
CA VAL A 73 10.15 -0.70 6.17
C VAL A 73 9.06 -1.65 5.67
N PHE A 74 7.79 -1.43 6.02
CA PHE A 74 6.67 -2.25 5.55
C PHE A 74 6.40 -1.95 4.07
N SER A 75 6.33 -0.68 3.69
CA SER A 75 6.17 -0.24 2.30
C SER A 75 7.34 -0.66 1.41
N ASN A 76 8.57 -0.61 1.94
CA ASN A 76 9.79 -0.96 1.23
C ASN A 76 9.96 -2.48 1.07
N SER A 77 9.16 -3.30 1.77
CA SER A 77 9.18 -4.77 1.61
C SER A 77 8.50 -5.25 0.32
N SER A 78 7.76 -4.37 -0.36
CA SER A 78 7.13 -4.66 -1.65
C SER A 78 7.65 -3.74 -2.76
N THR A 79 7.90 -4.33 -3.93
CA THR A 79 8.30 -3.60 -5.14
C THR A 79 7.14 -2.86 -5.80
N THR A 80 5.89 -3.22 -5.47
CA THR A 80 4.67 -2.66 -6.06
C THR A 80 4.06 -1.52 -5.23
N THR A 81 4.55 -1.25 -4.02
CA THR A 81 4.02 -0.17 -3.18
C THR A 81 4.08 1.20 -3.85
N LYS A 82 5.20 1.54 -4.50
CA LYS A 82 5.36 2.84 -5.18
C LYS A 82 4.33 3.02 -6.32
N PRO A 83 4.18 2.08 -7.27
CA PRO A 83 3.13 2.20 -8.28
C PRO A 83 1.72 2.17 -7.68
N ALA A 84 1.46 1.40 -6.62
CA ALA A 84 0.17 1.39 -5.92
C ALA A 84 -0.19 2.78 -5.36
N CYS A 85 0.76 3.46 -4.71
CA CYS A 85 0.55 4.83 -4.23
C CYS A 85 0.26 5.82 -5.37
N MET A 86 1.04 5.79 -6.45
CA MET A 86 0.83 6.68 -7.60
C MET A 86 -0.55 6.48 -8.25
N LEU A 87 -0.98 5.22 -8.41
CA LEU A 87 -2.29 4.90 -8.97
C LEU A 87 -3.42 5.35 -8.05
N SER A 88 -3.29 5.14 -6.75
CA SER A 88 -4.27 5.60 -5.76
C SER A 88 -4.42 7.13 -5.76
N GLU A 89 -3.31 7.87 -5.76
CA GLU A 89 -3.32 9.33 -5.84
C GLU A 89 -3.97 9.84 -7.14
N ARG A 90 -3.68 9.17 -8.27
CA ARG A 90 -4.29 9.52 -9.55
C ARG A 90 -5.79 9.26 -9.56
N ALA A 91 -6.24 8.13 -9.01
CA ALA A 91 -7.65 7.80 -8.91
C ALA A 91 -8.40 8.84 -8.06
N GLU A 92 -7.80 9.26 -6.94
CA GLU A 92 -8.39 10.28 -6.08
C GLU A 92 -8.50 11.64 -6.77
N LYS A 93 -7.46 12.06 -7.52
CA LYS A 93 -7.51 13.29 -8.32
C LYS A 93 -8.63 13.25 -9.36
N VAL A 94 -8.81 12.13 -10.04
CA VAL A 94 -9.90 11.95 -11.02
C VAL A 94 -11.26 12.01 -10.34
N ARG A 95 -11.40 11.42 -9.15
CA ARG A 95 -12.63 11.46 -8.37
C ARG A 95 -13.00 12.90 -7.96
N MET A 96 -12.05 13.61 -7.36
CA MET A 96 -12.23 15.02 -6.94
C MET A 96 -12.57 15.95 -8.11
N ALA A 97 -11.98 15.72 -9.28
CA ALA A 97 -12.27 16.51 -10.49
C ALA A 97 -13.67 16.25 -11.10
N ARG A 98 -14.32 15.12 -10.78
CA ARG A 98 -15.69 14.81 -11.20
C ARG A 98 -16.76 15.35 -10.25
N GLU A 99 -16.36 15.66 -9.02
CA GLU A 99 -17.22 16.20 -7.96
C GLU A 99 -17.28 17.76 -7.99
N GLN A 100 -16.52 18.40 -8.88
CA GLN A 100 -16.50 19.85 -9.15
C GLN A 100 -17.25 20.17 -10.45
#